data_AF-A0A925P7R9-F1
#
_entry.id   AF-A0A925P7R9-F1
#
_cell.length_a   1.000
_cell.length_b   1.000
_cell.length_c   1.000
_cell.angle_alpha   90.00
_cell.angle_beta   90.00
_cell.angle_gamma   90.00
#
_symmetry.space_group_name_H-M   'P 1'
#
loop_
_entity.id
_entity.type
_entity.pdbx_description
1 polymer ?
#
loop_
_entity_poly.entity_id
_entity_poly.type
_entity_poly.pdbx_seq_one_letter_code
_entity_poly.pdbx_strand_id
1 'polypeptide(L)'
;MADVAAGEKPEPVNPASGNPTNITYSHNLYFGGNIAPTLGKGDRIADPRFVNASSDPAVADFRLRPDSPARDAGVVETFSPYLDLDGRVRATPPTLGAYEKK
;
A
#
# COMPACT_ATOMS: atom_id res chain seq x y z
N MET A 1 11.97 19.67 -0.89
CA MET A 1 10.86 19.72 0.08
C MET A 1 9.70 20.37 -0.64
N ALA A 2 8.80 19.56 -1.20
CA ALA A 2 7.53 20.03 -1.74
C ALA A 2 6.46 19.19 -1.06
N ASP A 3 5.83 19.81 -0.06
CA ASP A 3 4.70 19.27 0.66
C ASP A 3 3.52 19.13 -0.32
N VAL A 4 3.12 17.90 -0.64
CA VAL A 4 1.83 17.68 -1.30
C VAL A 4 0.78 17.81 -0.21
N ALA A 5 0.03 18.91 -0.28
CA ALA A 5 -0.96 19.32 0.69
C ALA A 5 -1.99 18.21 0.98
N ALA A 6 -2.17 17.90 2.26
CA ALA A 6 -3.33 17.20 2.76
C ALA A 6 -4.58 18.05 2.45
N GLY A 7 -5.39 17.64 1.48
CA GLY A 7 -6.62 18.38 1.17
C GLY A 7 -7.34 18.01 -0.13
N GLU A 8 -6.68 17.40 -1.10
CA GLU A 8 -7.39 16.91 -2.28
C GLU A 8 -8.09 15.59 -1.94
N LYS A 9 -9.43 15.61 -1.93
CA LYS A 9 -10.22 14.38 -2.05
C LYS A 9 -9.71 13.71 -3.32
N PRO A 10 -9.11 12.51 -3.25
CA PRO A 10 -8.51 11.92 -4.43
C PRO A 10 -9.66 11.52 -5.35
N GLU A 11 -9.90 12.36 -6.34
CA GLU A 11 -10.86 12.06 -7.38
C GLU A 11 -10.28 10.90 -8.22
N PRO A 12 -11.11 9.95 -8.63
CA PRO A 12 -10.79 8.94 -9.64
C PRO A 12 -10.15 9.54 -10.90
N VAL A 13 -8.83 9.57 -10.99
CA VAL A 13 -8.10 10.18 -12.11
C VAL A 13 -7.99 9.26 -13.35
N ASN A 14 -8.88 8.28 -13.48
CA ASN A 14 -9.06 7.57 -14.74
C ASN A 14 -10.54 7.26 -15.04
N PRO A 15 -11.33 8.25 -15.52
CA PRO A 15 -12.65 7.99 -16.06
C PRO A 15 -12.61 7.28 -17.44
N ALA A 16 -11.43 7.06 -18.03
CA ALA A 16 -11.26 6.57 -19.40
C ALA A 16 -10.88 5.08 -19.51
N SER A 17 -10.33 4.46 -18.46
CA SER A 17 -10.33 2.99 -18.38
C SER A 17 -11.70 2.56 -17.90
N GLY A 18 -12.51 1.97 -18.78
CA GLY A 18 -13.84 1.46 -18.40
C GLY A 18 -13.79 0.73 -17.06
N ASN A 19 -14.84 0.87 -16.25
CA ASN A 19 -14.95 0.24 -14.93
C ASN A 19 -14.42 -1.21 -15.03
N PRO A 20 -13.33 -1.57 -14.34
CA PRO A 20 -12.82 -2.92 -14.44
C PRO A 20 -13.89 -3.86 -13.90
N THR A 21 -14.59 -4.57 -14.80
CA THR A 21 -15.77 -5.36 -14.43
C THR A 21 -15.41 -6.68 -13.75
N ASN A 22 -14.12 -7.05 -13.75
CA ASN A 22 -13.60 -8.32 -13.22
C ASN A 22 -12.39 -8.14 -12.29
N ILE A 23 -12.20 -6.96 -11.70
CA ILE A 23 -11.12 -6.71 -10.73
C ILE A 23 -11.74 -6.19 -9.44
N THR A 24 -11.54 -6.93 -8.36
CA THR A 24 -11.89 -6.49 -7.01
C THR A 24 -10.63 -5.99 -6.31
N TYR A 25 -10.65 -4.72 -5.92
CA TYR A 25 -9.64 -4.13 -5.03
C TYR A 25 -10.14 -4.25 -3.59
N SER A 26 -9.27 -4.65 -2.66
CA SER A 26 -9.55 -4.58 -1.22
C SER A 26 -8.23 -4.59 -0.44
N HIS A 27 -8.23 -3.92 0.71
CA HIS A 27 -7.08 -3.80 1.61
C HIS A 27 -5.79 -3.33 0.89
N ASN A 28 -5.91 -2.36 -0.03
CA ASN A 28 -4.77 -1.71 -0.67
C ASN A 28 -4.35 -0.44 0.08
N LEU A 29 -3.06 -0.10 0.01
CA LEU A 29 -2.58 1.23 0.40
C LEU A 29 -2.18 2.00 -0.86
N TYR A 30 -2.85 3.11 -1.13
CA TYR A 30 -2.55 4.01 -2.23
C TYR A 30 -1.76 5.23 -1.74
N PHE A 31 -0.70 5.59 -2.47
CA PHE A 31 0.16 6.72 -2.15
C PHE A 31 0.73 7.36 -3.42
N GLY A 32 0.63 8.70 -3.51
CA GLY A 32 1.40 9.51 -4.47
C GLY A 32 1.11 9.28 -5.96
N GLY A 33 0.01 8.60 -6.32
CA GLY A 33 -0.32 8.29 -7.72
C GLY A 33 -1.82 8.20 -7.97
N ASN A 34 -2.17 7.83 -9.21
CA ASN A 34 -3.57 7.63 -9.62
C ASN A 34 -4.18 6.48 -8.81
N ILE A 35 -5.23 6.78 -8.05
CA ILE A 35 -5.95 5.77 -7.26
C ILE A 35 -7.02 5.06 -8.11
N ALA A 36 -7.46 3.89 -7.64
CA ALA A 36 -8.60 3.20 -8.24
C ALA A 36 -9.84 4.12 -8.24
N PRO A 37 -10.72 4.01 -9.25
CA PRO A 37 -11.88 4.89 -9.37
C PRO A 37 -12.91 4.73 -8.25
N THR A 38 -12.84 3.64 -7.51
CA THR A 38 -13.57 3.44 -6.26
C THR A 38 -12.65 2.71 -5.29
N LEU A 39 -12.59 3.16 -4.04
CA LEU A 39 -11.90 2.42 -2.98
C LEU A 39 -12.68 1.16 -2.64
N GLY A 40 -11.96 0.04 -2.61
CA GLY A 40 -12.43 -1.21 -2.10
C GLY A 40 -12.53 -1.24 -0.58
N LYS A 41 -13.13 -2.32 -0.05
CA LYS A 41 -13.20 -2.56 1.39
C LYS A 41 -11.79 -2.58 1.98
N GLY A 42 -11.57 -1.79 3.03
CA GLY A 42 -10.30 -1.79 3.77
C GLY A 42 -9.16 -1.06 3.05
N ASP A 43 -9.40 -0.51 1.85
CA ASP A 43 -8.41 0.32 1.17
C ASP A 43 -8.13 1.61 1.96
N ARG A 44 -6.90 2.11 1.83
CA ARG A 44 -6.40 3.28 2.54
C ARG A 44 -5.66 4.19 1.57
N ILE A 45 -5.71 5.48 1.84
CA ILE A 45 -4.91 6.49 1.14
C ILE A 45 -4.07 7.19 2.19
N ALA A 46 -2.78 6.89 2.21
CA ALA A 46 -1.85 7.45 3.19
C ALA A 46 -0.39 7.22 2.76
N ASP A 47 0.53 7.98 3.34
CA ASP A 47 1.97 7.73 3.22
C ASP A 47 2.32 6.37 3.84
N PRO A 48 2.99 5.44 3.10
CA PRO A 48 3.43 4.16 3.64
C PRO A 48 4.51 4.29 4.71
N ARG A 49 5.16 5.45 4.86
CA ARG A 49 6.22 5.69 5.86
C ARG A 49 7.37 4.69 5.69
N PHE A 50 7.90 4.57 4.48
CA PHE A 50 9.10 3.76 4.22
C PHE A 50 10.32 4.28 5.00
N VAL A 51 11.26 3.39 5.32
CA VAL A 51 12.53 3.76 5.99
C VAL A 51 13.36 4.66 5.09
N ASN A 52 13.53 4.28 3.81
CA ASN A 52 14.20 5.11 2.80
C ASN A 52 13.68 4.78 1.39
N ALA A 53 12.65 5.50 0.92
CA ALA A 53 12.18 5.34 -0.46
C ALA A 53 13.13 6.06 -1.42
N SER A 54 13.87 5.28 -2.23
CA SER A 54 14.85 5.81 -3.20
C SER A 54 14.78 5.05 -4.51
N SER A 55 15.09 5.72 -5.61
CA SER A 55 15.32 5.08 -6.90
C SER A 55 16.71 4.46 -7.03
N ASP A 56 17.64 4.79 -6.13
CA ASP A 56 18.94 4.15 -6.04
C ASP A 56 18.85 2.85 -5.22
N PRO A 57 18.99 1.67 -5.86
CA PRO A 57 18.84 0.39 -5.18
C PRO A 57 19.92 0.14 -4.11
N ALA A 58 21.07 0.83 -4.17
CA ALA A 58 22.12 0.67 -3.16
C ALA A 58 21.71 1.21 -1.78
N VAL A 59 20.75 2.13 -1.72
CA VAL A 59 20.30 2.77 -0.48
C VAL A 59 18.81 2.62 -0.20
N ALA A 60 18.03 2.11 -1.17
CA ALA A 60 16.59 1.94 -1.01
C ALA A 60 16.23 0.93 0.09
N ASP A 61 15.35 1.35 1.00
CA ASP A 61 14.74 0.51 2.04
C ASP A 61 13.23 0.75 2.10
N PHE A 62 12.49 -0.13 1.44
CA PHE A 62 11.03 -0.11 1.39
C PHE A 62 10.37 -0.83 2.57
N ARG A 63 11.11 -1.15 3.63
CA ARG A 63 10.51 -1.56 4.91
C ARG A 63 9.79 -0.39 5.55
N LEU A 64 8.80 -0.69 6.38
CA LEU A 64 7.95 0.31 7.01
C LEU A 64 8.48 0.77 8.36
N ARG A 65 8.39 2.07 8.62
CA ARG A 65 8.59 2.64 9.95
C ARG A 65 7.51 2.18 10.94
N PRO A 66 7.75 2.28 12.26
CA PRO A 66 6.77 1.89 13.29
C PRO A 66 5.42 2.61 13.21
N ASP A 67 5.40 3.83 12.71
CA ASP A 67 4.22 4.70 12.58
C ASP A 67 3.47 4.53 11.26
N SER A 68 3.80 3.51 10.46
CA SER A 68 3.18 3.30 9.16
C SER A 68 1.71 2.86 9.27
N PRO A 69 0.80 3.43 8.46
CA PRO A 69 -0.60 3.00 8.37
C PRO A 69 -0.79 1.65 7.66
N ALA A 70 0.27 1.08 7.09
CA ALA A 70 0.24 -0.25 6.45
C ALA A 70 0.45 -1.40 7.46
N ARG A 71 0.94 -1.13 8.67
CA ARG A 71 1.11 -2.18 9.69
C ARG A 71 -0.25 -2.74 10.09
N ASP A 72 -0.36 -4.07 10.12
CA ASP A 72 -1.58 -4.80 10.53
C ASP A 72 -2.85 -4.41 9.76
N ALA A 73 -2.68 -3.97 8.51
CA ALA A 73 -3.73 -3.37 7.71
C ALA A 73 -4.28 -4.30 6.62
N GLY A 74 -3.64 -5.46 6.42
CA GLY A 74 -3.99 -6.41 5.39
C GLY A 74 -5.02 -7.44 5.81
N VAL A 75 -5.23 -8.38 4.91
CA VAL A 75 -6.14 -9.52 5.08
C VAL A 75 -5.41 -10.80 4.64
N VAL A 76 -5.69 -11.90 5.34
CA VAL A 76 -5.22 -13.23 4.95
C VAL A 76 -6.26 -13.84 4.02
N GLU A 77 -5.84 -14.18 2.81
CA GLU A 77 -6.64 -14.81 1.76
C GLU A 77 -5.96 -16.11 1.30
N THR A 78 -6.64 -16.91 0.49
CA THR A 78 -6.16 -18.23 0.02
C THR A 78 -4.76 -18.20 -0.59
N PHE A 79 -4.40 -17.10 -1.25
CA PHE A 79 -3.10 -16.94 -1.94
C PHE A 79 -2.18 -15.94 -1.24
N SER A 80 -2.47 -15.57 0.01
CA SER A 80 -1.56 -14.73 0.79
C SER A 80 -0.22 -15.46 0.99
N PRO A 81 0.92 -14.83 0.66
CA PRO A 81 2.21 -15.46 0.86
C PRO A 81 2.48 -15.66 2.35
N TYR A 82 3.01 -16.83 2.71
CA TYR A 82 3.36 -17.14 4.10
C TYR A 82 4.54 -16.30 4.62
N LEU A 83 5.50 -16.01 3.72
CA LEU A 83 6.69 -15.22 4.03
C LEU A 83 6.68 -13.88 3.29
N ASP A 84 7.31 -12.87 3.91
CA ASP A 84 7.66 -11.60 3.26
C ASP A 84 8.97 -11.72 2.45
N LEU A 85 9.42 -10.63 1.82
CA LEU A 85 10.67 -10.63 1.05
C LEU A 85 11.96 -10.76 1.89
N ASP A 86 11.87 -10.61 3.21
CA ASP A 86 12.97 -10.86 4.15
C ASP A 86 12.94 -12.28 4.72
N GLY A 87 11.98 -13.12 4.31
CA GLY A 87 11.77 -14.47 4.83
C GLY A 87 11.10 -14.52 6.20
N ARG A 88 10.43 -13.45 6.65
CA ARG A 88 9.64 -13.42 7.90
C ARG A 88 8.23 -13.94 7.67
N VAL A 89 7.72 -14.67 8.64
CA VAL A 89 6.31 -15.08 8.68
C VAL A 89 5.42 -13.84 8.77
N ARG A 90 4.39 -13.78 7.91
CA ARG A 90 3.43 -12.68 7.93
C ARG A 90 2.47 -12.77 9.12
N ALA A 91 2.14 -11.62 9.70
CA ALA A 91 1.23 -11.52 10.82
C ALA A 91 -0.24 -11.74 10.40
N THR A 92 -1.14 -11.84 11.39
CA THR A 92 -2.59 -11.86 11.18
C THR A 92 -3.25 -10.78 12.03
N PRO A 93 -3.73 -9.66 11.45
CA PRO A 93 -3.66 -9.32 10.02
C PRO A 93 -2.23 -9.01 9.56
N PRO A 94 -1.88 -9.27 8.29
CA PRO A 94 -0.54 -8.99 7.78
C PRO A 94 -0.32 -7.49 7.59
N THR A 95 0.93 -7.05 7.63
CA THR A 95 1.31 -5.73 7.14
C THR A 95 1.09 -5.64 5.63
N LEU A 96 0.59 -4.52 5.13
CA LEU A 96 0.44 -4.28 3.68
C LEU A 96 1.80 -4.07 3.00
N GLY A 97 1.90 -4.54 1.75
CA GLY A 97 3.12 -4.42 0.94
C GLY A 97 4.03 -5.65 1.01
N ALA A 98 5.29 -5.47 0.64
CA ALA A 98 6.24 -6.56 0.43
C ALA A 98 6.97 -7.05 1.69
N TYR A 99 7.01 -6.23 2.73
CA TYR A 99 7.77 -6.49 3.96
C TYR A 99 6.83 -6.53 5.17
N GLU A 100 7.04 -7.50 6.05
CA GLU A 100 6.36 -7.59 7.32
C GLU A 100 7.01 -6.63 8.33
N LYS A 101 6.21 -6.14 9.28
CA LYS A 101 6.72 -5.30 10.35
C LYS A 101 7.78 -6.07 11.15
N LYS A 102 8.87 -5.38 11.50
CA LYS A 102 9.72 -5.78 12.61
C LYS A 102 9.07 -5.40 13.93
#